data_AF-A0A1G6UZ09-F1
#
_entry.id   AF-A0A1G6UZ09-F1
#
_cell.length_a   1.000
_cell.length_b   1.000
_cell.length_c   1.000
_cell.angle_alpha   90.00
_cell.angle_beta   90.00
_cell.angle_gamma   90.00
#
_symmetry.space_group_name_H-M   'P 1'
#
loop_
_entity.id
_entity.type
_entity.pdbx_description
1 polymer ?
#
loop_
_entity_poly.entity_id
_entity_poly.type
_entity_poly.pdbx_seq_one_letter_code
_entity_poly.pdbx_strand_id
1 'polypeptide(L)'
;MSDIWRSALGCLVVLGLLAPVSAQTRHPAPSAEAVQQRVLTGKERLGRKWTDEQRIDNCNVPPDKRGAKPRPSVCPLTPSS
;
A
#
# COMPACT_ATOMS: atom_id res chain seq x y z
N MET A 1 50.29 15.19 17.69
CA MET A 1 49.18 15.07 16.70
C MET A 1 48.28 13.85 16.93
N SER A 2 48.84 12.69 17.30
CA SER A 2 48.08 11.43 17.52
C SER A 2 47.03 11.50 18.63
N ASP A 3 47.34 12.14 19.75
CA ASP A 3 46.46 12.12 20.93
C ASP A 3 45.24 13.03 20.77
N ILE A 4 45.42 14.13 20.02
CA ILE A 4 44.34 15.04 19.62
C ILE A 4 43.38 14.31 18.68
N TRP A 5 43.90 13.50 17.75
CA TRP A 5 43.10 12.70 16.83
C TRP A 5 42.31 11.61 17.57
N ARG A 6 42.93 10.94 18.55
CA ARG A 6 42.27 9.91 19.37
C ARG A 6 41.17 10.49 20.24
N SER A 7 41.41 11.67 20.84
CA SER A 7 40.41 12.39 21.62
C SER A 7 39.23 12.85 20.74
N ALA A 8 39.52 13.41 19.56
CA ALA A 8 38.49 13.82 18.61
C ALA A 8 37.63 12.64 18.12
N LEU A 9 38.26 11.49 17.80
CA LEU A 9 37.53 10.29 17.43
C LEU A 9 36.64 9.77 18.56
N GLY A 10 37.14 9.77 19.79
CA GLY A 10 36.38 9.36 20.97
C GLY A 10 35.15 10.23 21.20
N CYS A 11 35.29 11.54 21.08
CA CYS A 11 34.16 12.48 21.19
C CYS A 11 33.09 12.25 20.11
N LEU A 12 33.51 11.98 18.86
CA LEU A 12 32.56 11.70 17.76
C LEU A 12 31.76 10.41 17.99
N VAL A 13 32.38 9.37 18.55
CA VAL A 13 31.68 8.10 18.86
C VAL A 13 30.64 8.28 19.97
N VAL A 14 30.98 9.01 21.04
CA VAL A 14 30.06 9.28 22.15
C VAL A 14 28.84 10.10 21.69
N LEU A 15 29.06 11.09 20.83
CA LEU A 15 27.97 11.91 20.27
C LEU A 15 27.02 11.09 19.38
N GLY A 16 27.52 10.09 18.64
CA GLY A 16 26.69 9.22 17.81
C GLY A 16 25.76 8.28 18.59
N LEU A 17 26.16 7.87 19.81
CA LEU A 17 25.35 6.96 20.66
C LEU A 17 24.22 7.67 21.42
N LEU A 18 24.29 9.00 21.54
CA LEU A 18 23.27 9.83 22.20
C LEU A 18 22.22 10.38 21.22
N ALA A 19 22.37 10.12 19.91
CA ALA A 19 21.43 10.61 18.91
C ALA A 19 20.11 9.82 18.99
N PRO A 20 18.95 10.49 19.23
CA PRO A 20 17.67 9.82 19.13
C PRO A 20 17.45 9.46 17.66
N VAL A 21 17.32 8.17 17.37
CA VAL A 21 16.86 7.68 16.06
C VAL A 21 15.39 8.11 15.93
N SER A 22 15.17 9.27 15.33
CA SER A 22 13.83 9.75 15.04
C SER A 22 13.29 8.94 13.87
N ALA A 23 12.58 7.85 14.18
CA ALA A 23 11.77 7.16 13.21
C ALA A 23 10.61 8.10 12.81
N GLN A 24 10.75 8.78 11.67
CA GLN A 24 9.65 9.47 11.01
C GLN A 24 8.63 8.42 10.57
N THR A 25 7.72 8.08 11.48
CA THR A 25 6.46 7.45 11.13
C THR A 25 5.77 8.42 10.18
N ARG A 26 5.81 8.12 8.88
CA ARG A 26 5.10 8.89 7.86
C ARG A 26 3.61 8.87 8.24
N HIS A 27 3.15 9.93 8.88
CA HIS A 27 1.73 10.19 8.98
C HIS A 27 1.27 10.49 7.55
N PRO A 28 0.28 9.76 7.00
CA PRO A 28 -0.33 10.16 5.75
C PRO A 28 -0.92 11.56 5.96
N ALA A 29 -0.60 12.48 5.04
CA ALA A 29 -1.25 13.79 4.98
C ALA A 29 -2.78 13.59 5.00
N PRO A 30 -3.57 14.49 5.63
CA PRO A 30 -5.00 14.43 5.52
C PRO A 30 -5.37 14.85 4.10
N SER A 31 -5.39 13.89 3.17
CA SER A 31 -6.00 14.09 1.87
C SER A 31 -7.49 14.29 2.12
N ALA A 32 -8.01 15.41 1.60
CA ALA A 32 -9.43 15.71 1.52
C ALA A 32 -10.23 14.43 1.23
N GLU A 33 -11.18 14.14 2.10
CA GLU A 33 -12.24 13.15 1.88
C GLU A 33 -11.70 11.80 1.41
N ALA A 34 -10.88 11.17 2.25
CA ALA A 34 -10.80 9.72 2.24
C ALA A 34 -12.21 9.18 2.54
N VAL A 35 -13.01 8.98 1.48
CA VAL A 35 -14.13 8.05 1.49
C VAL A 35 -13.57 6.80 2.13
N GLN A 36 -13.98 6.54 3.38
CA GLN A 36 -13.59 5.38 4.15
C GLN A 36 -14.04 4.16 3.35
N GLN A 37 -13.21 3.70 2.41
CA GLN A 37 -13.42 2.47 1.69
C GLN A 37 -13.29 1.38 2.74
N ARG A 38 -14.44 0.96 3.27
CA ARG A 38 -14.59 -0.06 4.30
C ARG A 38 -13.74 -1.26 3.90
N VAL A 39 -12.64 -1.48 4.61
CA VAL A 39 -11.76 -2.62 4.36
C VAL A 39 -12.53 -3.87 4.76
N LEU A 40 -13.01 -4.61 3.76
CA LEU A 40 -13.83 -5.80 3.95
C LEU A 40 -12.95 -6.99 4.39
N THR A 41 -13.43 -7.77 5.36
CA THR A 41 -12.77 -9.02 5.80
C THR A 41 -12.83 -10.08 4.69
N GLY A 42 -11.99 -11.12 4.76
CA GLY A 42 -11.87 -12.13 3.69
C GLY A 42 -13.19 -12.78 3.26
N LYS A 43 -14.13 -12.97 4.20
CA LYS A 43 -15.49 -13.46 3.89
C LYS A 43 -16.42 -12.38 3.31
N GLU A 44 -16.24 -11.13 3.68
CA GLU A 44 -16.98 -10.01 3.08
C GLU A 44 -16.50 -9.70 1.64
N ARG A 45 -15.23 -10.00 1.31
CA ARG A 45 -14.70 -9.95 -0.07
C ARG A 45 -15.21 -11.07 -0.98
N LEU A 46 -15.91 -12.06 -0.45
CA LEU A 46 -16.60 -13.12 -1.20
C LEU A 46 -17.98 -12.69 -1.72
N GLY A 47 -18.30 -11.39 -1.67
CA GLY A 47 -19.44 -10.81 -2.38
C GLY A 47 -19.41 -11.15 -3.89
N ARG A 48 -20.54 -10.96 -4.56
CA ARG A 48 -20.62 -11.31 -5.99
C ARG A 48 -19.58 -10.50 -6.77
N LYS A 49 -18.69 -11.15 -7.54
CA LYS A 49 -17.57 -10.51 -8.28
C LYS A 49 -17.92 -9.21 -9.04
N TRP A 50 -19.17 -9.04 -9.46
CA TRP A 50 -19.61 -7.82 -10.15
C TRP A 50 -19.63 -6.56 -9.28
N THR A 51 -19.67 -6.70 -7.95
CA THR A 51 -19.58 -5.59 -6.98
C THR A 51 -18.15 -5.19 -6.67
N ASP A 52 -17.15 -5.83 -7.28
CA ASP A 52 -15.76 -5.43 -7.14
C ASP A 52 -15.41 -4.39 -8.23
N GLU A 53 -15.25 -3.13 -7.83
CA GLU A 53 -14.86 -2.05 -8.73
C GLU A 53 -13.49 -2.30 -9.40
N GLN A 54 -12.63 -3.14 -8.81
CA GLN A 54 -11.29 -3.51 -9.31
C GLN A 54 -11.30 -4.67 -10.32
N ARG A 55 -12.47 -5.21 -10.71
CA ARG A 55 -12.58 -6.36 -11.64
C ARG A 55 -11.88 -6.13 -13.00
N ILE A 56 -10.98 -7.00 -13.43
CA ILE A 56 -10.25 -6.77 -14.69
C ILE A 56 -11.17 -6.95 -15.91
N ASP A 57 -12.12 -7.88 -15.82
CA ASP A 57 -13.02 -8.25 -16.90
C ASP A 57 -14.51 -8.24 -16.46
N ASN A 58 -15.38 -8.45 -17.43
CA ASN A 58 -16.81 -8.69 -17.31
C ASN A 58 -17.14 -10.20 -17.36
N CYS A 59 -16.14 -11.09 -17.23
CA CYS A 59 -16.40 -12.53 -17.17
C CYS A 59 -17.28 -12.81 -15.95
N ASN A 60 -18.37 -13.56 -16.13
CA ASN A 60 -19.39 -13.84 -15.11
C ASN A 60 -20.09 -12.59 -14.51
N VAL A 61 -19.98 -11.42 -15.15
CA VAL A 61 -20.70 -10.21 -14.77
C VAL A 61 -21.95 -10.05 -15.66
N PRO A 62 -23.17 -10.02 -15.09
CA PRO A 62 -24.40 -9.79 -15.86
C PRO A 62 -24.39 -8.42 -16.58
N PRO A 63 -24.94 -8.28 -17.80
CA PRO A 63 -24.90 -7.06 -18.61
C PRO A 63 -25.43 -5.81 -17.89
N ASP A 64 -26.51 -5.97 -17.13
CA ASP A 64 -27.16 -4.95 -16.29
C ASP A 64 -26.24 -4.40 -15.19
N LYS A 65 -25.17 -5.12 -14.87
CA LYS A 65 -24.21 -4.80 -13.80
C LYS A 65 -22.83 -4.44 -14.34
N ARG A 66 -22.69 -4.40 -15.66
CA ARG A 66 -21.49 -3.90 -16.34
C ARG A 66 -21.59 -2.38 -16.30
N GLY A 67 -21.10 -1.77 -15.23
CA GLY A 67 -21.01 -0.31 -15.14
C GLY A 67 -20.36 0.31 -16.39
N ALA A 68 -20.42 1.64 -16.53
CA ALA A 68 -20.10 2.33 -17.80
C ALA A 68 -18.67 2.11 -18.34
N LYS A 69 -17.73 1.64 -17.52
CA LYS A 69 -16.35 1.41 -17.94
C LYS A 69 -16.27 0.15 -18.82
N PRO A 70 -15.82 0.26 -20.10
CA PRO A 70 -15.67 -0.89 -20.97
C PRO A 70 -14.60 -1.83 -20.40
N ARG A 71 -14.94 -3.11 -20.25
CA ARG A 71 -14.02 -4.19 -19.83
C ARG A 71 -14.24 -5.42 -20.71
N PRO A 72 -13.21 -6.24 -20.97
CA PRO A 72 -13.34 -7.45 -21.77
C PRO A 72 -14.41 -8.38 -21.22
N SER A 73 -15.26 -8.99 -22.05
CA SER A 73 -16.28 -9.96 -21.61
C SER A 73 -15.82 -11.40 -21.70
N VAL A 74 -14.69 -11.64 -22.36
CA VAL A 74 -14.15 -12.98 -22.61
C VAL A 74 -13.54 -13.50 -21.32
N CYS A 75 -13.94 -14.70 -20.93
CA CYS A 75 -13.31 -15.41 -19.83
C CYS A 75 -11.97 -15.98 -20.31
N PRO A 76 -10.86 -15.80 -19.57
CA PRO A 76 -9.59 -16.38 -19.95
C PRO A 76 -9.72 -17.91 -19.99
N LEU A 77 -9.30 -18.49 -21.12
CA LEU A 77 -9.37 -19.94 -21.38
C LEU A 77 -8.35 -20.74 -20.53
N THR A 78 -7.35 -20.05 -20.01
CA THR A 78 -6.30 -20.61 -19.15
C THR A 78 -6.08 -19.69 -17.96
N PRO A 79 -6.00 -20.21 -16.72
CA PRO A 79 -5.56 -19.40 -15.59
C PRO A 79 -4.15 -18.86 -15.90
N SER A 80 -3.99 -17.54 -15.87
CA SER A 80 -2.65 -16.94 -15.93
C SER A 80 -1.92 -17.37 -14.66
N SER A 81 -0.85 -18.15 -14.82
CA SER A 81 0.06 -18.55 -13.75
C SER A 81 0.90 -17.38 -13.25
#